data_AF-A0A1Y3T910-F1
#
_entry.id   AF-A0A1Y3T910-F1
#
_cell.length_a   1.000
_cell.length_b   1.000
_cell.length_c   1.000
_cell.angle_alpha   90.00
_cell.angle_beta   90.00
_cell.angle_gamma   90.00
#
_symmetry.space_group_name_H-M   'P 1'
#
loop_
_entity.id
_entity.type
_entity.pdbx_description
1 polymer ?
#
loop_
_entity_poly.entity_id
_entity_poly.type
_entity_poly.pdbx_seq_one_letter_code
_entity_poly.pdbx_strand_id
1 'polypeptide(L)'
;MVCQLYQEMRYKALQTGEINFFVERDIQDQMENIQKEARRQVKIRCIIQEITETEQIQISREELESEAEAMAERQHTTVREIKSFFGENLDMLREDLLVRKTIQRICKSAVIL
;
A
#
# COMPACT_ATOMS: atom_id res chain seq x y z
N MET A 1 0.93 -1.38 -13.54
CA MET A 1 1.00 0.07 -13.80
C MET A 1 1.41 0.41 -15.23
N VAL A 2 2.67 0.27 -15.67
CA VAL A 2 3.07 0.68 -17.03
C VAL A 2 2.28 -0.07 -18.12
N CYS A 3 2.11 -1.38 -18.01
CA CYS A 3 1.29 -2.15 -18.96
C CYS A 3 -0.18 -1.73 -18.98
N GLN A 4 -0.76 -1.36 -17.82
CA GLN A 4 -2.14 -0.87 -17.74
C GLN A 4 -2.28 0.51 -18.39
N LEU A 5 -1.29 1.39 -18.18
CA LEU A 5 -1.23 2.69 -18.85
C LEU A 5 -1.19 2.51 -20.38
N TYR A 6 -0.35 1.61 -20.88
CA TYR A 6 -0.31 1.28 -22.31
C TYR A 6 -1.64 0.72 -22.82
N GLN A 7 -2.32 -0.12 -22.04
CA GLN A 7 -3.64 -0.64 -22.40
C GLN A 7 -4.68 0.48 -22.47
N GLU A 8 -4.76 1.35 -21.46
CA GLU A 8 -5.66 2.50 -21.44
C GLU A 8 -5.44 3.44 -22.63
N MET A 9 -4.19 3.71 -22.97
CA MET A 9 -3.83 4.57 -24.10
C MET A 9 -4.22 3.94 -25.45
N ARG A 10 -4.01 2.63 -25.61
CA ARG A 10 -4.48 1.90 -26.80
C ARG A 10 -6.00 1.93 -26.94
N TYR A 11 -6.73 1.77 -25.84
CA TYR A 11 -8.19 1.84 -25.85
C TYR A 11 -8.67 3.24 -26.23
N LYS A 12 -8.07 4.30 -25.68
CA LYS A 12 -8.42 5.68 -26.03
C LYS A 12 -8.15 5.98 -27.50
N ALA A 13 -6.98 5.59 -28.03
CA ALA A 13 -6.63 5.79 -29.43
C ALA A 13 -7.60 5.06 -30.39
N LEU A 14 -8.07 3.86 -30.01
CA LEU A 14 -9.07 3.12 -30.80
C LEU A 14 -10.44 3.83 -30.82
N GLN A 15 -10.81 4.49 -29.73
CA GLN A 15 -12.09 5.21 -29.59
C GLN A 15 -12.11 6.54 -30.35
N THR A 16 -10.99 7.28 -30.34
CA THR A 16 -10.93 8.62 -30.94
C THR A 16 -10.45 8.61 -32.39
N GLY A 17 -9.81 7.54 -32.87
CA GLY A 17 -9.30 7.42 -34.25
C GLY A 17 -8.06 8.29 -34.55
N GLU A 18 -7.63 9.13 -33.60
CA GLU A 18 -6.43 9.95 -33.70
C GLU A 18 -5.22 9.18 -33.15
N ILE A 19 -4.32 8.76 -34.04
CA ILE A 19 -2.98 8.30 -33.67
C ILE A 19 -2.14 9.56 -33.40
N ASN A 20 -2.33 10.15 -32.23
CA ASN A 20 -1.72 11.43 -31.88
C ASN A 20 -0.17 11.32 -31.87
N PHE A 21 0.52 12.15 -32.65
CA PHE A 21 1.98 12.35 -32.57
C PHE A 21 2.42 12.86 -31.18
N PHE A 22 1.48 13.38 -30.38
CA PHE A 22 1.65 13.79 -28.98
C PHE A 22 1.71 12.63 -27.97
N VAL A 23 1.41 11.40 -28.39
CA VAL A 23 1.36 10.23 -27.50
C VAL A 23 2.72 9.95 -26.83
N GLU A 24 3.84 10.18 -27.52
CA GLU A 24 5.17 9.96 -26.91
C GLU A 24 5.47 10.94 -25.77
N ARG A 25 5.13 12.23 -25.94
CA ARG A 25 5.31 13.25 -24.89
C ARG A 25 4.37 13.00 -23.72
N ASP A 26 3.11 12.67 -23.98
CA ASP A 26 2.14 12.35 -22.94
C ASP A 26 2.54 11.11 -22.13
N ILE A 27 3.11 10.08 -22.79
CA ILE A 27 3.64 8.89 -22.11
C ILE A 27 4.83 9.25 -21.22
N GLN A 28 5.75 10.09 -21.69
CA GLN A 28 6.89 10.54 -20.90
C GLN A 28 6.43 11.29 -19.65
N ASP A 29 5.51 12.24 -19.79
CA ASP A 29 4.97 13.01 -18.67
C ASP A 29 4.23 12.10 -17.66
N GLN A 30 3.46 11.13 -18.14
CA GLN A 30 2.81 10.14 -17.27
C GLN A 30 3.81 9.22 -16.57
N MET A 31 4.87 8.82 -17.26
CA MET A 31 5.94 8.00 -16.67
C MET A 31 6.69 8.77 -15.59
N GLU A 32 7.01 10.04 -15.81
CA GLU A 32 7.62 10.91 -14.81
C GLU A 32 6.73 11.05 -13.57
N ASN A 33 5.43 11.21 -13.76
CA ASN A 33 4.47 11.26 -12.65
C ASN A 33 4.43 9.95 -11.87
N ILE A 34 4.41 8.80 -12.55
CA ILE A 34 4.50 7.47 -11.93
C ILE A 34 5.79 7.34 -11.12
N GLN A 35 6.92 7.75 -11.68
CA GLN A 35 8.20 7.70 -10.99
C GLN A 35 8.23 8.61 -9.76
N LYS A 36 7.68 9.83 -9.87
CA LYS A 36 7.59 10.77 -8.75
C LYS A 36 6.76 10.20 -7.62
N GLU A 37 5.62 9.59 -7.94
CA GLU A 37 4.75 8.94 -6.97
C GLU A 37 5.42 7.72 -6.34
N ALA A 38 6.06 6.86 -7.12
CA ALA A 38 6.81 5.72 -6.60
C ALA A 38 7.93 6.17 -5.63
N ARG A 39 8.69 7.22 -5.99
CA ARG A 39 9.72 7.81 -5.10
C ARG A 39 9.09 8.33 -3.81
N ARG A 40 7.94 8.98 -3.89
CA ARG A 40 7.22 9.48 -2.71
C ARG A 40 6.79 8.33 -1.80
N GLN A 41 6.22 7.27 -2.36
CA GLN A 41 5.75 6.11 -1.61
C GLN A 41 6.90 5.38 -0.90
N VAL A 42 8.04 5.19 -1.58
CA VAL A 42 9.23 4.60 -0.97
C VAL A 42 9.72 5.47 0.19
N LYS A 43 9.83 6.79 0.01
CA LYS A 43 10.22 7.70 1.09
C LYS A 43 9.29 7.61 2.30
N ILE A 44 7.98 7.60 2.09
CA ILE A 44 7.00 7.46 3.18
C ILE A 44 7.21 6.14 3.91
N ARG A 45 7.40 5.03 3.19
CA ARG A 45 7.68 3.72 3.80
C ARG A 45 8.95 3.73 4.65
N CYS A 46 10.04 4.30 4.14
CA CYS A 46 11.29 4.43 4.90
C CYS A 46 11.08 5.25 6.18
N ILE A 47 10.40 6.41 6.10
CA ILE A 47 10.11 7.24 7.27
C ILE A 47 9.28 6.48 8.30
N ILE A 48 8.25 5.73 7.88
CA ILE A 48 7.44 4.92 8.80
C ILE A 48 8.30 3.85 9.46
N GLN A 49 9.17 3.17 8.71
CA GLN A 49 10.07 2.15 9.26
C GLN A 49 11.02 2.76 10.30
N GLU A 50 11.67 3.88 9.99
CA GLU A 50 12.56 4.59 10.93
C GLU A 50 11.82 5.00 12.21
N ILE A 51 10.58 5.49 12.12
CA ILE A 51 9.78 5.85 13.30
C ILE A 51 9.39 4.61 14.10
N THR A 52 9.00 3.52 13.42
CA THR A 52 8.65 2.24 14.05
C THR A 52 9.81 1.72 14.91
N GLU A 53 11.03 1.77 14.36
CA GLU A 53 12.27 1.37 15.03
C GLU A 53 12.62 2.32 16.18
N THR A 54 12.56 3.64 15.96
CA THR A 54 12.91 4.67 16.95
C THR A 54 11.98 4.63 18.17
N GLU A 55 10.67 4.48 17.94
CA GLU A 55 9.67 4.40 19.00
C GLU A 55 9.51 2.98 19.58
N GLN A 56 10.26 2.00 19.07
CA GLN A 56 10.20 0.58 19.46
C GLN A 56 8.77 0.05 19.50
N ILE A 57 8.00 0.33 18.45
CA ILE A 57 6.61 -0.10 18.38
C ILE A 57 6.58 -1.61 18.21
N GLN A 58 5.94 -2.30 19.14
CA GLN A 58 5.79 -3.74 19.14
C GLN A 58 4.31 -4.15 19.08
N ILE A 59 4.11 -5.35 18.56
CA ILE A 59 2.82 -6.04 18.52
C ILE A 59 2.92 -7.28 19.37
N SER A 60 2.02 -7.39 20.32
CA SER A 60 1.89 -8.59 21.13
C SER A 60 1.22 -9.70 20.31
N ARG A 61 1.48 -10.95 20.69
CA ARG A 61 0.84 -12.10 20.04
C ARG A 61 -0.69 -12.07 20.19
N GLU A 62 -1.17 -11.58 21.32
CA GLU A 62 -2.61 -11.42 21.60
C GLU A 62 -3.26 -10.39 20.67
N GLU A 63 -2.61 -9.23 20.45
CA GLU A 63 -3.09 -8.23 19.48
C GLU A 63 -3.16 -8.81 18.05
N LEU A 64 -2.18 -9.64 17.69
CA LEU A 64 -2.11 -10.27 16.37
C LEU A 64 -3.20 -11.33 16.17
N GLU A 65 -3.42 -12.19 17.17
CA GLU A 65 -4.46 -13.22 17.12
C GLU A 65 -5.86 -12.58 17.13
N SER A 66 -6.08 -11.54 17.93
CA SER A 66 -7.35 -10.79 17.97
C SER A 66 -7.68 -10.11 16.64
N GLU A 67 -6.69 -9.49 15.95
CA GLU A 67 -6.96 -8.92 14.63
C GLU A 67 -7.23 -10.02 13.59
N ALA A 68 -6.56 -11.16 13.67
CA ALA A 68 -6.83 -12.28 12.76
C ALA A 68 -8.26 -12.81 12.94
N GLU A 69 -8.75 -12.90 14.18
CA GLU A 69 -10.15 -13.25 14.47
C GLU A 69 -11.12 -12.18 13.95
N ALA A 70 -10.86 -10.90 14.23
CA ALA A 70 -11.69 -9.80 13.74
C ALA A 70 -11.73 -9.75 12.21
N MET A 71 -10.63 -10.08 11.54
CA MET A 71 -10.57 -10.14 10.09
C MET A 71 -11.35 -11.34 9.53
N ALA A 72 -11.32 -12.49 10.21
CA ALA A 72 -12.10 -13.68 9.85
C ALA A 72 -13.60 -13.36 9.92
N GLU A 73 -14.03 -12.69 10.99
CA GLU A 73 -15.41 -12.25 11.15
C GLU A 73 -15.83 -11.27 10.05
N ARG A 74 -15.02 -10.24 9.77
CA ARG A 74 -15.31 -9.22 8.74
C ARG A 74 -15.40 -9.79 7.33
N GLN A 75 -14.58 -10.80 7.02
CA GLN A 75 -14.54 -11.41 5.68
C GLN A 75 -15.44 -12.64 5.57
N HIS A 76 -16.13 -13.03 6.65
CA HIS A 76 -16.88 -14.28 6.74
C HIS A 76 -16.03 -15.51 6.36
N THR A 77 -14.76 -15.48 6.75
CA THR A 77 -13.78 -16.55 6.56
C THR A 77 -13.36 -17.14 7.90
N THR A 78 -12.46 -18.13 7.87
CA THR A 78 -11.88 -18.72 9.07
C THR A 78 -10.46 -18.19 9.33
N VAL A 79 -10.04 -18.17 10.60
CA VAL A 79 -8.65 -17.81 10.97
C VAL A 79 -7.62 -18.72 10.27
N ARG A 80 -8.00 -19.97 9.97
CA ARG A 80 -7.17 -20.91 9.21
C ARG A 80 -6.92 -20.43 7.78
N GLU A 81 -7.95 -19.93 7.10
CA GLU A 81 -7.80 -19.37 5.75
C GLU A 81 -6.95 -18.09 5.80
N ILE A 82 -7.14 -17.25 6.80
CA ILE A 82 -6.29 -16.07 7.02
C ILE A 82 -4.83 -16.45 7.19
N LYS A 83 -4.52 -17.47 8.00
CA LYS A 83 -3.15 -18.01 8.10
C LYS A 83 -2.62 -18.52 6.77
N SER A 84 -3.46 -19.07 5.92
CA SER A 84 -3.04 -19.48 4.56
C SER A 84 -2.69 -18.28 3.67
N PHE A 85 -3.34 -17.12 3.86
CA PHE A 85 -3.07 -15.91 3.07
C PHE A 85 -1.90 -15.08 3.62
N PHE A 86 -1.78 -14.96 4.94
CA PHE A 86 -0.79 -14.11 5.62
C PHE A 86 0.44 -14.86 6.12
N GLY A 87 0.50 -16.19 5.89
CA GLY A 87 1.52 -17.09 6.42
C GLY A 87 1.13 -17.72 7.76
N GLU A 88 1.66 -18.90 8.07
CA GLU A 88 1.31 -19.65 9.29
C GLU A 88 1.49 -18.84 10.57
N ASN A 89 2.53 -18.00 10.60
CA ASN A 89 2.86 -17.13 11.73
C ASN A 89 2.23 -15.73 11.66
N LEU A 90 1.39 -15.46 10.65
CA LEU A 90 0.76 -14.16 10.43
C LEU A 90 1.77 -13.00 10.29
N ASP A 91 2.97 -13.29 9.77
CA ASP A 91 4.06 -12.30 9.68
C ASP A 91 3.67 -11.08 8.84
N MET A 92 2.97 -11.30 7.72
CA MET A 92 2.49 -10.20 6.88
C MET A 92 1.43 -9.36 7.57
N LEU A 93 0.56 -9.98 8.39
CA LEU A 93 -0.45 -9.27 9.17
C LEU A 93 0.20 -8.44 10.28
N ARG A 94 1.24 -8.98 10.92
CA ARG A 94 2.03 -8.29 11.93
C ARG A 94 2.72 -7.06 11.35
N GLU A 95 3.33 -7.16 10.17
CA GLU A 95 3.92 -6.00 9.50
C GLU A 95 2.89 -4.90 9.19
N ASP A 96 1.71 -5.28 8.67
CA ASP A 96 0.66 -4.31 8.37
C ASP A 96 0.14 -3.61 9.63
N LEU A 97 -0.06 -4.37 10.71
CA LEU A 97 -0.46 -3.79 11.98
C LEU A 97 0.62 -2.87 12.57
N LEU A 98 1.91 -3.17 12.39
CA LEU A 98 3.00 -2.32 12.88
C LEU A 98 2.96 -0.97 12.19
N VAL A 99 2.79 -0.97 10.88
CA VAL A 99 2.63 0.24 10.08
C VAL A 99 1.42 1.05 10.54
N ARG A 100 0.25 0.41 10.73
CA ARG A 100 -0.97 1.09 11.19
C ARG A 100 -0.80 1.71 12.58
N LYS A 101 -0.20 0.97 13.52
CA LYS A 101 0.06 1.44 14.89
C LYS A 101 1.03 2.63 14.89
N THR A 102 2.04 2.59 14.03
CA THR A 102 2.99 3.69 13.83
C THR A 102 2.31 4.92 13.25
N ILE A 103 1.49 4.77 12.21
CA ILE A 103 0.71 5.89 11.66
C ILE A 103 -0.22 6.48 12.73
N GLN A 104 -0.89 5.64 13.53
CA GLN A 104 -1.75 6.12 14.61
C GLN A 104 -0.96 6.91 15.67
N ARG A 105 0.27 6.49 16.00
CA ARG A 105 1.16 7.24 16.89
C ARG A 105 1.55 8.59 16.31
N ILE A 106 1.98 8.62 15.04
CA ILE A 106 2.30 9.85 14.32
C ILE A 106 1.10 10.80 14.28
N CYS A 107 -0.10 10.31 13.99
CA CYS A 107 -1.31 11.15 13.97
C CYS A 107 -1.70 11.68 15.35
N LYS A 108 -1.43 10.94 16.43
CA LYS A 108 -1.68 11.40 17.81
C LYS A 108 -0.66 12.44 18.27
N SER A 109 0.59 12.33 17.82
CA SER A 109 1.66 13.29 18.15
C SER A 109 1.62 14.54 17.27
N ALA A 110 1.01 14.46 16.08
CA ALA A 110 0.73 15.60 15.23
C ALA A 110 -0.26 16.54 15.93
N VAL A 111 0.27 17.60 16.53
CA VAL A 111 -0.52 18.73 17.03
C VAL A 111 -1.29 19.29 15.84
N ILE A 112 -2.63 19.18 15.88
CA ILE A 112 -3.51 19.90 14.98
C ILE A 112 -3.34 21.38 15.34
N LEU A 113 -2.50 22.09 14.58
CA LEU A 113 -2.37 23.55 14.63
C LEU A 113 -3.53 24.20 13.86
#